data_AF-A0A0U5GDJ9-F1
#
_entry.id   AF-A0A0U5GDJ9-F1
#
_cell.length_a   1.000
_cell.length_b   1.000
_cell.length_c   1.000
_cell.angle_alpha   90.00
_cell.angle_beta   90.00
_cell.angle_gamma   90.00
#
_symmetry.space_group_name_H-M   'P 1'
#
loop_
_entity.id
_entity.type
_entity.pdbx_description
1 polymer ?
#
loop_
_entity_poly.entity_id
_entity_poly.type
_entity_poly.pdbx_seq_one_letter_code
_entity_poly.pdbx_strand_id
1 'polypeptide(L)'
;MSLLRRRNWALPKQPSSIAPDHVWSNADQDPVPPEKWTWTGWTFTQYWLSDLVTISTWSAASSAFASGLSATDTILLTLVAALCNAIPTVLNGAVGADLHIPFPIAIRASYGTYFGYFCVASRAILAMFWFGVQSSYGGRCVTPVRAHLELIK
;
A
#
# COMPACT_ATOMS: atom_id res chain seq x y z
N MET A 1 31.75 3.68 19.85
CA MET A 1 32.05 3.32 18.44
C MET A 1 31.65 1.89 18.05
N SER A 2 30.64 1.28 18.70
CA SER A 2 30.18 -0.10 18.39
C SER A 2 29.19 -0.16 17.22
N LEU A 3 28.38 0.89 17.02
CA LEU A 3 27.31 0.91 16.02
C LEU A 3 27.78 1.08 14.57
N LEU A 4 29.06 1.37 14.31
CA LEU A 4 29.54 1.54 12.93
C LEU A 4 30.08 0.24 12.31
N ARG A 5 30.16 -0.84 13.09
CA ARG A 5 30.69 -2.13 12.61
C ARG A 5 29.60 -2.92 11.91
N ARG A 6 29.76 -3.20 10.61
CA ARG A 6 28.81 -3.97 9.77
C ARG A 6 28.34 -5.28 10.40
N ARG A 7 29.21 -5.95 11.17
CA ARG A 7 28.90 -7.20 11.89
C ARG A 7 27.84 -7.04 13.00
N ASN A 8 27.73 -5.86 13.58
CA ASN A 8 26.75 -5.58 14.64
C ASN A 8 25.34 -5.29 14.07
N TRP A 9 25.22 -5.13 12.75
CA TRP A 9 23.96 -4.99 12.00
C TRP A 9 23.58 -6.29 11.29
N ALA A 10 24.38 -7.35 11.44
CA ALA A 10 24.05 -8.65 10.90
C ALA A 10 22.87 -9.20 11.69
N LEU A 11 21.68 -9.11 11.10
CA LEU A 11 20.48 -9.72 11.66
C LEU A 11 20.64 -11.25 11.63
N PRO A 12 20.19 -11.96 12.69
CA PRO A 12 20.16 -13.41 12.65
C PRO A 12 19.26 -13.86 11.49
N LYS A 13 19.71 -14.85 10.73
CA LYS A 13 18.93 -15.41 9.62
C LYS A 13 17.65 -16.00 10.21
N GLN A 14 16.50 -15.49 9.78
CA GLN A 14 15.22 -16.07 10.15
C GLN A 14 15.06 -17.41 9.43
N PRO A 15 14.49 -18.44 10.09
CA PRO A 15 14.18 -19.68 9.41
C PRO A 15 13.19 -19.40 8.26
N SER A 16 13.46 -19.93 7.08
CA SER A 16 12.50 -19.93 5.95
C SER A 16 12.12 -21.37 5.65
N SER A 17 10.88 -21.60 5.26
CA SER A 17 10.33 -22.94 5.05
C SER A 17 10.76 -23.58 3.73
N ILE A 18 11.25 -22.79 2.75
CA ILE A 18 11.48 -23.25 1.36
C ILE A 18 12.92 -23.00 0.87
N ALA A 19 13.60 -21.93 1.32
CA ALA A 19 14.90 -21.57 0.76
C ALA A 19 16.06 -22.40 1.37
N PRO A 20 17.04 -22.83 0.56
CA PRO A 20 18.26 -23.49 1.06
C PRO A 20 19.03 -22.65 2.09
N ASP A 21 19.84 -23.31 2.92
CA ASP A 21 20.60 -22.66 4.00
C ASP A 21 21.53 -21.53 3.53
N HIS A 22 22.03 -21.62 2.30
CA HIS A 22 22.92 -20.61 1.71
C HIS A 22 22.18 -19.44 1.04
N VAL A 23 20.86 -19.50 0.88
CA VAL A 23 20.04 -18.45 0.26
C VAL A 23 19.49 -17.51 1.34
N TRP A 24 19.58 -16.21 1.09
CA TRP A 24 19.02 -15.19 1.97
C TRP A 24 17.51 -15.05 1.75
N SER A 25 16.72 -15.75 2.56
CA SER A 25 15.26 -15.66 2.63
C SER A 25 14.82 -15.56 4.08
N ASN A 26 13.61 -15.03 4.29
CA ASN A 26 12.96 -14.90 5.60
C ASN A 26 11.58 -15.55 5.54
N ALA A 27 11.02 -15.91 6.70
CA ALA A 27 9.64 -16.42 6.81
C ALA A 27 8.60 -15.49 6.16
N ASP A 28 8.80 -14.16 6.19
CA ASP A 28 7.88 -13.18 5.57
C ASP A 28 7.89 -13.22 4.04
N GLN A 29 8.89 -13.88 3.44
CA GLN A 29 9.00 -14.05 2.00
C GLN A 29 8.40 -15.37 1.52
N ASP A 30 8.09 -16.28 2.44
CA ASP A 30 7.50 -17.56 2.09
C ASP A 30 5.99 -17.39 1.78
N PRO A 31 5.40 -18.29 0.97
CA PRO A 31 3.96 -18.31 0.78
C PRO A 31 3.22 -18.43 2.10
N VAL A 32 2.12 -17.71 2.26
CA VAL A 32 1.32 -17.75 3.48
C VAL A 32 0.71 -19.15 3.63
N PRO A 33 0.93 -19.84 4.76
CA PRO A 33 0.41 -21.19 4.95
C PRO A 33 -1.12 -21.18 5.10
N PRO A 34 -1.83 -22.25 4.71
CA PRO A 34 -3.30 -22.30 4.66
C PRO A 34 -4.01 -21.94 5.97
N GLU A 35 -3.38 -22.24 7.11
CA GLU A 35 -3.95 -21.95 8.44
C GLU A 35 -4.04 -20.45 8.72
N LYS A 36 -3.32 -19.61 7.96
CA LYS A 36 -3.31 -18.15 8.08
C LYS A 36 -4.17 -17.45 7.02
N TRP A 37 -4.91 -18.18 6.20
CA TRP A 37 -5.81 -17.61 5.18
C TRP A 37 -7.10 -17.09 5.82
N THR A 38 -6.99 -15.97 6.53
CA THR A 38 -8.10 -15.36 7.28
C THR A 38 -8.90 -14.34 6.47
N TRP A 39 -8.38 -13.92 5.32
CA TRP A 39 -9.01 -12.90 4.48
C TRP A 39 -10.06 -13.53 3.58
N THR A 40 -11.31 -13.12 3.77
CA THR A 40 -12.43 -13.51 2.91
C THR A 40 -12.73 -12.41 1.90
N GLY A 41 -13.63 -12.69 0.94
CA GLY A 41 -14.12 -11.67 0.01
C GLY A 41 -14.72 -10.44 0.73
N TRP A 42 -15.29 -10.65 1.92
CA TRP A 42 -15.80 -9.55 2.74
C TRP A 42 -14.68 -8.66 3.30
N THR A 43 -13.61 -9.26 3.82
CA THR A 43 -12.41 -8.54 4.28
C THR A 43 -11.80 -7.72 3.16
N PHE A 44 -11.77 -8.29 1.94
CA PHE A 44 -11.29 -7.59 0.75
C PHE A 44 -12.13 -6.35 0.41
N THR A 45 -13.46 -6.45 0.40
CA THR A 45 -14.34 -5.30 0.15
C THR A 45 -14.18 -4.21 1.21
N GLN A 46 -14.09 -4.59 2.49
CA GLN A 46 -13.88 -3.64 3.58
C GLN A 46 -12.55 -2.91 3.48
N TYR A 47 -11.48 -3.63 3.11
CA TYR A 47 -10.17 -3.04 2.89
C TYR A 47 -10.21 -1.96 1.80
N TRP A 48 -10.81 -2.26 0.64
CA TRP A 48 -10.92 -1.27 -0.45
C TRP A 48 -11.82 -0.10 -0.10
N LEU A 49 -12.91 -0.32 0.63
CA LEU A 49 -13.73 0.77 1.13
C LEU A 49 -12.91 1.71 2.03
N SER A 50 -12.10 1.14 2.93
CA SER A 50 -11.21 1.93 3.80
C SER A 50 -10.13 2.69 3.03
N ASP A 51 -9.59 2.12 1.96
CA ASP A 51 -8.55 2.75 1.13
C ASP A 51 -9.10 3.90 0.27
N LEU A 52 -10.31 3.75 -0.26
CA LEU A 52 -10.92 4.74 -1.16
C LEU A 52 -11.51 5.95 -0.42
N VAL A 53 -11.96 5.77 0.82
CA VAL A 53 -12.54 6.85 1.66
C VAL A 53 -11.43 7.66 2.31
N THR A 54 -10.73 8.46 1.51
CA THR A 54 -9.65 9.35 1.96
C THR A 54 -9.83 10.77 1.45
N ILE A 55 -9.33 11.76 2.20
CA ILE A 55 -9.46 13.18 1.85
C ILE A 55 -8.94 13.48 0.43
N SER A 56 -7.89 12.77 0.00
CA SER A 56 -7.32 12.90 -1.35
C SER A 56 -8.33 12.58 -2.45
N THR A 57 -9.06 11.46 -2.32
CA THR A 57 -10.07 11.05 -3.32
C THR A 57 -11.21 12.07 -3.41
N TRP A 58 -11.68 12.56 -2.26
CA TRP A 58 -12.77 13.53 -2.20
C TRP A 58 -12.35 14.90 -2.74
N SER A 59 -11.10 15.30 -2.45
CA SER A 59 -10.52 16.53 -2.98
C SER A 59 -10.37 16.50 -4.50
N ALA A 60 -10.00 15.34 -5.08
CA ALA A 60 -9.87 15.18 -6.52
C ALA A 60 -11.22 15.31 -7.25
N ALA A 61 -12.28 14.70 -6.70
CA ALA A 61 -13.64 14.88 -7.23
C ALA A 61 -14.10 16.34 -7.12
N SER A 62 -13.78 17.00 -6.00
CA SER A 62 -14.11 18.41 -5.76
C SER A 62 -13.40 19.35 -6.72
N SER A 63 -12.13 19.08 -7.07
CA SER A 63 -11.39 19.90 -8.04
C SER A 63 -11.90 19.71 -9.47
N ALA A 64 -12.34 18.50 -9.83
CA ALA A 64 -13.00 18.26 -11.11
C ALA A 64 -14.31 19.07 -11.23
N PHE A 65 -15.15 19.08 -10.19
CA PHE A 65 -16.35 19.91 -10.16
C PHE A 65 -16.03 21.42 -10.26
N ALA A 66 -15.02 21.89 -9.51
CA ALA A 66 -14.59 23.28 -9.52
C ALA A 66 -14.03 23.75 -10.88
N SER A 67 -13.69 22.82 -11.78
CA SER A 67 -13.22 23.15 -13.13
C SER A 67 -14.33 23.58 -14.09
N GLY A 68 -15.59 23.65 -13.61
CA GLY A 68 -16.76 24.10 -14.38
C GLY A 68 -17.63 22.97 -14.95
N LEU A 69 -17.35 21.72 -14.58
CA LEU A 69 -18.19 20.58 -14.95
C LEU A 69 -19.49 20.55 -14.14
N SER A 70 -20.57 20.09 -14.77
CA SER A 70 -21.81 19.78 -14.05
C SER A 70 -21.55 18.71 -12.99
N ALA A 71 -22.36 18.71 -11.94
CA ALA A 71 -22.27 17.70 -10.88
C ALA A 71 -22.46 16.28 -11.46
N THR A 72 -23.42 16.12 -12.37
CA THR A 72 -23.68 14.85 -13.05
C THR A 72 -22.48 14.38 -13.86
N ASP A 73 -21.86 15.27 -14.63
CA ASP A 73 -20.71 14.93 -15.48
C ASP A 73 -19.49 14.55 -14.62
N THR A 74 -19.26 15.27 -13.52
CA THR A 74 -18.17 14.98 -12.58
C THR A 74 -18.32 13.60 -11.96
N ILE A 75 -19.53 13.23 -11.55
CA ILE A 75 -19.82 11.91 -10.95
C ILE A 75 -19.59 10.80 -12.00
N LEU A 76 -20.13 10.97 -13.21
CA LEU A 76 -19.98 9.99 -14.29
C LEU A 76 -18.51 9.81 -14.69
N LEU A 77 -17.77 10.90 -14.85
CA LEU A 77 -16.35 10.85 -15.18
C LEU A 77 -15.53 10.15 -14.10
N THR A 78 -15.81 10.46 -12.82
CA THR A 78 -15.14 9.81 -11.68
C THR A 78 -15.44 8.32 -11.62
N LEU A 79 -16.69 7.92 -11.90
CA LEU A 79 -17.09 6.51 -11.96
C LEU A 79 -16.34 5.77 -13.07
N VAL A 80 -16.29 6.34 -14.28
CA VAL A 80 -15.57 5.74 -15.40
C VAL A 80 -14.08 5.62 -15.09
N ALA A 81 -13.47 6.66 -14.51
CA ALA A 81 -12.07 6.62 -14.09
C ALA A 81 -11.81 5.51 -13.05
N ALA A 82 -12.70 5.34 -12.07
CA ALA A 82 -12.60 4.28 -11.07
C ALA A 82 -12.71 2.88 -11.70
N LEU A 83 -13.63 2.67 -12.64
CA LEU A 83 -13.77 1.41 -13.36
C LEU A 83 -12.54 1.08 -14.22
N CYS A 84 -11.99 2.08 -14.92
CA CYS A 84 -10.75 1.92 -15.69
C CYS A 84 -9.57 1.56 -14.79
N ASN A 85 -9.50 2.12 -13.58
CA ASN A 85 -8.45 1.80 -12.61
C ASN A 85 -8.65 0.43 -11.93
N ALA A 86 -9.89 -0.03 -11.77
CA ALA A 86 -10.20 -1.31 -11.14
C ALA A 86 -9.62 -2.50 -11.91
N ILE A 87 -9.65 -2.45 -13.25
CA ILE A 87 -9.16 -3.53 -14.11
C ILE A 87 -7.69 -3.89 -13.84
N PRO A 88 -6.71 -2.98 -14.01
CA PRO A 88 -5.31 -3.30 -13.75
C PRO A 88 -5.05 -3.63 -12.27
N THR A 89 -5.81 -3.04 -11.36
CA THR A 89 -5.69 -3.31 -9.91
C THR A 89 -6.04 -4.76 -9.58
N VAL A 90 -7.15 -5.27 -10.11
CA VAL A 90 -7.57 -6.67 -9.92
C VAL A 90 -6.59 -7.63 -10.59
N LEU A 91 -6.16 -7.33 -11.82
CA LEU A 91 -5.18 -8.15 -12.54
C LEU A 91 -3.85 -8.24 -11.78
N ASN A 92 -3.40 -7.15 -11.16
CA ASN A 92 -2.20 -7.16 -10.35
C ASN A 92 -2.38 -7.94 -9.03
N GLY A 93 -3.55 -7.83 -8.41
CA GLY A 93 -3.88 -8.55 -7.17
C GLY A 93 -4.07 -10.06 -7.33
N ALA A 94 -4.47 -10.52 -8.51
CA ALA A 94 -4.75 -11.94 -8.78
C ALA A 94 -3.57 -12.86 -8.45
N VAL A 95 -2.35 -12.47 -8.83
CA VAL A 95 -1.13 -13.26 -8.56
C VAL A 95 -0.90 -13.45 -7.06
N GLY A 96 -1.13 -12.41 -6.27
CA GLY A 96 -0.99 -12.48 -4.81
C GLY A 96 -2.11 -13.30 -4.15
N ALA A 97 -3.32 -13.24 -4.70
CA ALA A 97 -4.46 -13.99 -4.19
C ALA A 97 -4.38 -15.49 -4.48
N ASP A 98 -3.94 -15.89 -5.68
CA ASP A 98 -3.87 -17.32 -6.05
C ASP A 98 -2.66 -18.00 -5.41
N LEU A 99 -1.48 -17.36 -5.49
CA LEU A 99 -0.23 -17.97 -5.03
C LEU A 99 0.10 -17.67 -3.57
N HIS A 100 -0.63 -16.75 -2.93
CA HIS A 100 -0.40 -16.34 -1.54
C HIS A 100 1.04 -15.89 -1.27
N ILE A 101 1.67 -15.24 -2.26
CA ILE A 101 3.04 -14.74 -2.21
C ILE A 101 3.09 -13.21 -2.08
N PRO A 102 4.12 -12.65 -1.43
CA PRO A 102 4.27 -11.20 -1.32
C PRO A 102 4.84 -10.60 -2.61
N PHE A 103 4.55 -9.31 -2.86
CA PHE A 103 5.00 -8.57 -4.04
C PHE A 103 6.51 -8.70 -4.37
N PRO A 104 7.45 -8.64 -3.40
CA PRO A 104 8.88 -8.81 -3.67
C PRO A 104 9.26 -10.17 -4.27
N ILE A 105 8.42 -11.20 -4.12
CA ILE A 105 8.64 -12.52 -4.73
C ILE A 105 8.01 -12.57 -6.12
N ALA A 106 6.77 -12.08 -6.26
CA ALA A 106 6.10 -12.01 -7.55
C ALA A 106 6.92 -11.21 -8.59
N ILE A 107 7.53 -10.09 -8.19
CA ILE A 107 8.31 -9.24 -9.10
C ILE A 107 9.63 -9.88 -9.57
N ARG A 108 10.18 -10.83 -8.79
CA ARG A 108 11.40 -11.57 -9.18
C ARG A 108 11.16 -12.49 -10.37
N ALA A 109 9.93 -12.97 -10.57
CA ALA A 109 9.59 -13.78 -11.73
C ALA A 109 9.71 -12.99 -13.05
N SER A 110 9.41 -11.68 -13.02
CA SER A 110 9.47 -10.82 -14.21
C SER A 110 10.84 -10.19 -14.44
N TYR A 111 11.51 -9.75 -13.37
CA TYR A 111 12.73 -8.93 -13.46
C TYR A 111 14.00 -9.60 -12.93
N GLY A 112 13.89 -10.83 -12.41
CA GLY A 112 14.98 -11.52 -11.74
C GLY A 112 15.31 -10.96 -10.36
N THR A 113 16.30 -11.57 -9.70
CA THR A 113 16.65 -11.28 -8.30
C THR A 113 17.26 -9.89 -8.12
N TYR A 114 18.20 -9.49 -8.99
CA TYR A 114 18.95 -8.25 -8.84
C TYR A 114 18.13 -7.01 -9.17
N PHE A 115 17.41 -7.02 -10.29
CA PHE A 115 16.58 -5.87 -10.68
C PHE A 115 15.27 -5.79 -9.88
N GLY A 116 14.79 -6.90 -9.33
CA GLY A 116 13.64 -6.90 -8.41
C GLY A 116 13.83 -6.00 -7.19
N TYR A 117 15.07 -5.83 -6.68
CA TYR A 117 15.35 -4.89 -5.59
C TYR A 117 15.05 -3.44 -5.96
N PHE A 118 15.32 -3.03 -7.20
CA PHE A 118 14.98 -1.69 -7.68
C PHE A 118 13.47 -1.47 -7.68
N CYS A 119 12.70 -2.44 -8.19
CA CYS A 119 11.24 -2.37 -8.18
C CYS A 119 10.69 -2.24 -6.75
N VAL A 120 11.19 -3.03 -5.81
CA VAL A 120 10.79 -2.95 -4.39
C VAL A 120 11.16 -1.60 -3.78
N ALA A 121 12.37 -1.10 -4.01
CA ALA A 121 12.81 0.19 -3.50
C ALA A 121 11.97 1.35 -4.06
N SER A 122 11.65 1.33 -5.36
CA SER A 122 10.80 2.35 -5.99
C SER A 122 9.40 2.40 -5.37
N ARG A 123 8.81 1.24 -5.08
CA ARG A 123 7.51 1.13 -4.41
C ARG A 123 7.57 1.61 -2.96
N ALA A 124 8.65 1.30 -2.25
CA ALA A 124 8.85 1.77 -0.87
C ALA A 124 8.93 3.31 -0.81
N ILE A 125 9.64 3.93 -1.76
CA ILE A 125 9.70 5.40 -1.87
C ILE A 125 8.31 5.98 -2.10
N LEU A 126 7.55 5.43 -3.05
CA LEU A 126 6.18 5.87 -3.31
C LEU A 126 5.28 5.72 -2.07
N ALA A 127 5.39 4.62 -1.33
CA ALA A 127 4.64 4.40 -0.09
C ALA A 127 4.97 5.45 0.98
N MET A 128 6.25 5.83 1.12
CA MET A 128 6.65 6.91 2.04
C MET A 128 6.03 8.26 1.66
N PHE A 129 5.98 8.58 0.36
CA PHE A 129 5.31 9.79 -0.11
C PHE A 129 3.81 9.79 0.24
N TRP A 130 3.10 8.70 -0.04
CA TRP A 130 1.69 8.58 0.30
C TRP A 130 1.44 8.66 1.81
N PHE A 131 2.28 8.01 2.61
CA PHE A 131 2.20 8.12 4.06
C PHE A 131 2.36 9.56 4.54
N GLY A 132 3.30 10.32 3.98
CA GLY A 132 3.48 11.74 4.28
C GLY A 132 2.29 12.61 3.89
N VAL A 133 1.70 12.37 2.72
CA VAL A 133 0.51 13.07 2.23
C VAL A 133 -0.69 12.80 3.16
N GLN A 134 -0.97 11.54 3.49
CA GLN A 134 -2.09 11.19 4.37
C GLN A 134 -1.89 11.70 5.80
N SER A 135 -0.65 11.66 6.31
CA SER A 135 -0.31 12.24 7.62
C SER A 135 -0.53 13.75 7.66
N SER A 136 -0.19 14.45 6.58
CA SER A 136 -0.41 15.90 6.45
C SER A 136 -1.91 16.25 6.45
N TYR A 137 -2.72 15.48 5.72
CA TYR A 137 -4.17 15.64 5.76
C TYR A 137 -4.75 15.34 7.15
N GLY A 138 -4.28 14.29 7.82
CA GLY A 138 -4.66 13.98 9.20
C GLY A 138 -4.37 15.14 10.17
N GLY A 139 -3.19 15.76 10.07
CA GLY A 139 -2.84 16.93 10.88
C GLY A 139 -3.75 18.14 10.66
N ARG A 140 -4.18 18.38 9.41
CA ARG A 140 -5.13 19.45 9.08
C ARG A 140 -6.51 19.22 9.70
N CYS A 141 -6.96 17.97 9.83
CA CYS A 141 -8.22 17.63 10.48
C CYS A 141 -8.21 17.89 12.00
N VAL A 142 -7.05 17.78 12.65
CA VAL A 142 -6.92 18.01 14.10
C VAL A 142 -6.90 19.50 14.45
N THR A 143 -6.43 20.35 13.53
CA THR A 143 -6.32 21.80 13.74
C THR A 143 -7.63 22.48 14.16
N PRO A 144 -8.79 22.29 13.48
CA PRO A 144 -10.06 22.87 13.91
C PRO A 144 -10.55 22.32 15.26
N VAL A 145 -10.28 21.04 15.55
CA VAL A 145 -10.64 20.44 16.85
C VAL A 145 -9.88 21.12 17.98
N ARG A 146 -8.58 21.36 17.79
CA ARG A 146 -7.77 22.11 18.77
C ARG A 146 -8.30 23.53 18.97
N ALA A 147 -8.59 24.25 17.88
CA ALA A 147 -9.09 25.62 17.96
C ALA A 147 -10.44 25.69 18.71
N HIS A 148 -11.32 24.70 18.51
CA HIS A 148 -12.57 24.61 19.25
C HIS A 148 -12.36 24.38 20.76
N LEU A 149 -11.43 23.50 21.14
CA LEU A 149 -11.11 23.23 22.54
C LEU A 149 -10.53 24.44 23.27
N GLU A 150 -9.85 25.35 22.57
CA GLU A 150 -9.33 26.59 23.14
C GLU A 150 -10.42 27.66 23.36
N LEU A 151 -11.56 27.58 22.64
CA LEU A 151 -12.70 28.48 22.83
C LEU A 151 -13.61 28.10 24.00
N ILE A 152 -13.54 26.84 24.46
CA ILE A 152 -14.36 26.32 25.57
C ILE A 152 -13.63 26.47 26.92
N LYS A 153 -12.33 26.81 26.90
CA LYS A 153 -11.52 27.14 28.08
C LYS A 153 -11.56 28.63 28.34
#